data_AF-A0A3P9LHP0-F1
#
_entry.id   AF-A0A3P9LHP0-F1
#
_cell.length_a   1.000
_cell.length_b   1.000
_cell.length_c   1.000
_cell.angle_alpha   90.00
_cell.angle_beta   90.00
_cell.angle_gamma   90.00
#
_symmetry.space_group_name_H-M   'P 1'
#
loop_
_entity.id
_entity.type
_entity.pdbx_description
1 polymer ?
#
loop_
_entity_poly.entity_id
_entity_poly.type
_entity_poly.pdbx_seq_one_letter_code
_entity_poly.pdbx_strand_id
1 'polypeptide(L)'
;MSGSHPRLHQSAAPAPNALSTDKDAEMPATEKDLAEDAPWKKIQQNTFTRWCNEHLKCVNKRIGNLQTDLSDGLRLIGLLEVLSQKKMFRKYNQRPTFRQMQLENVSVALEFLDKENIKLVSIGGSNTRACA
;
A
#
# COMPACT_ATOMS: atom_id res chain seq x y z
N MET A 1 -82.81 -20.97 7.06
CA MET A 1 -81.77 -21.86 7.62
C MET A 1 -80.57 -21.77 6.70
N SER A 2 -79.38 -21.61 7.28
CA SER A 2 -78.01 -21.85 6.78
C SER A 2 -77.75 -21.82 5.26
N GLY A 3 -76.70 -21.18 4.72
CA GLY A 3 -75.50 -20.72 5.39
C GLY A 3 -74.42 -20.28 4.40
N SER A 4 -73.31 -19.93 5.01
CA SER A 4 -72.11 -19.25 4.55
C SER A 4 -71.27 -19.88 3.42
N HIS A 5 -70.48 -19.00 2.78
CA HIS A 5 -69.02 -19.11 2.51
C HIS A 5 -68.50 -19.47 1.09
N PRO A 6 -67.24 -19.08 0.74
CA PRO A 6 -66.96 -18.10 -0.34
C PRO A 6 -65.87 -18.60 -1.33
N ARG A 7 -65.38 -17.76 -2.26
CA ARG A 7 -64.02 -17.74 -2.89
C ARG A 7 -64.09 -16.97 -4.22
N LEU A 8 -63.06 -16.31 -4.76
CA LEU A 8 -61.79 -15.73 -4.35
C LEU A 8 -61.27 -15.04 -5.63
N HIS A 9 -60.59 -13.91 -5.45
CA HIS A 9 -59.49 -13.41 -6.30
C HIS A 9 -59.72 -13.14 -7.80
N GLN A 10 -59.84 -11.84 -8.05
CA GLN A 10 -59.36 -11.07 -9.18
C GLN A 10 -57.90 -11.41 -9.56
N SER A 11 -57.62 -11.59 -10.86
CA SER A 11 -56.40 -11.06 -11.49
C SER A 11 -56.46 -11.09 -13.01
N ALA A 12 -55.81 -10.08 -13.57
CA ALA A 12 -55.92 -9.54 -14.91
C ALA A 12 -55.16 -10.35 -15.98
N ALA A 13 -55.51 -10.06 -17.23
CA ALA A 13 -54.96 -10.63 -18.46
C ALA A 13 -53.45 -10.38 -18.65
N PRO A 14 -52.73 -11.21 -19.43
CA PRO A 14 -51.34 -10.96 -19.79
C PRO A 14 -51.26 -10.17 -21.11
N ALA A 15 -50.43 -9.13 -21.16
CA ALA A 15 -49.94 -8.53 -22.40
C ALA A 15 -48.54 -9.08 -22.72
N PRO A 16 -48.21 -9.39 -23.99
CA PRO A 16 -46.86 -9.82 -24.37
C PRO A 16 -46.01 -8.67 -24.95
N ASN A 17 -44.68 -8.91 -24.91
CA ASN A 17 -43.56 -8.18 -25.52
C ASN A 17 -42.99 -6.95 -24.79
N ALA A 18 -41.79 -7.13 -24.22
CA ALA A 18 -40.60 -6.41 -24.67
C ALA A 18 -39.32 -7.15 -24.21
N LEU A 19 -38.46 -7.43 -25.17
CA LEU A 19 -37.09 -7.92 -25.02
C LEU A 19 -36.22 -6.84 -24.35
N SER A 20 -35.63 -7.15 -23.20
CA SER A 20 -34.46 -6.41 -22.68
C SER A 20 -33.41 -7.42 -22.21
N THR A 21 -32.38 -7.57 -23.05
CA THR A 21 -31.14 -8.24 -22.75
C THR A 21 -30.31 -7.37 -21.83
N ASP A 22 -30.37 -7.61 -20.51
CA ASP A 22 -29.37 -7.06 -19.59
C ASP A 22 -28.35 -8.16 -19.26
N LYS A 23 -27.22 -8.07 -19.96
CA LYS A 23 -25.96 -8.68 -19.56
C LYS A 23 -25.45 -7.87 -18.36
N ASP A 24 -25.86 -8.25 -17.16
CA ASP A 24 -25.11 -7.88 -15.97
C ASP A 24 -23.79 -8.65 -16.00
N ALA A 25 -22.79 -8.01 -16.61
CA ALA A 25 -21.41 -8.41 -16.51
C ALA A 25 -20.97 -8.25 -15.05
N GLU A 26 -21.12 -9.34 -14.31
CA GLU A 26 -20.32 -9.62 -13.12
C GLU A 26 -18.85 -9.40 -13.52
N MET A 27 -18.25 -8.30 -13.08
CA MET A 27 -16.80 -8.13 -13.17
C MET A 27 -16.18 -9.06 -12.12
N PRO A 28 -15.56 -10.20 -12.49
CA PRO A 28 -14.87 -11.01 -11.50
C PRO A 28 -13.68 -10.20 -10.97
N ALA A 29 -13.54 -10.15 -9.64
CA ALA A 29 -12.51 -9.46 -8.88
C ALA A 29 -11.08 -9.94 -9.18
N THR A 30 -10.63 -9.87 -10.43
CA THR A 30 -9.39 -10.54 -10.88
C THR A 30 -8.45 -9.63 -11.66
N GLU A 31 -8.87 -8.48 -12.19
CA GLU A 31 -7.91 -7.58 -12.85
C GLU A 31 -7.04 -6.77 -11.86
N LYS A 32 -7.57 -6.44 -10.68
CA LYS A 32 -6.86 -5.62 -9.70
C LYS A 32 -5.80 -6.42 -8.92
N ASP A 33 -6.10 -7.67 -8.59
CA ASP A 33 -5.19 -8.55 -7.85
C ASP A 33 -4.01 -9.02 -8.71
N LEU A 34 -4.20 -9.16 -10.03
CA LEU A 34 -3.11 -9.51 -10.96
C LEU A 34 -2.03 -8.41 -11.08
N ALA A 35 -2.38 -7.15 -10.80
CA ALA A 35 -1.43 -6.05 -10.83
C ALA A 35 -0.53 -5.99 -9.58
N GLU A 36 -0.99 -6.49 -8.44
CA GLU A 36 -0.26 -6.49 -7.16
C GLU A 36 0.95 -7.43 -7.19
N ASP A 37 0.84 -8.59 -7.86
CA ASP A 37 1.84 -9.68 -7.86
C ASP A 37 2.75 -9.74 -9.10
N ALA A 38 2.94 -8.63 -9.80
CA ALA A 38 3.81 -8.61 -10.96
C ALA A 38 5.24 -9.08 -10.59
N PRO A 39 5.84 -10.08 -11.26
CA PRO A 39 7.11 -10.68 -10.85
C PRO A 39 8.26 -9.67 -10.69
N TRP A 40 8.25 -8.59 -11.47
CA TRP A 40 9.24 -7.52 -11.39
C TRP A 40 9.20 -6.76 -10.06
N LYS A 41 8.02 -6.60 -9.42
CA LYS A 41 7.90 -5.97 -8.10
C LYS A 41 8.63 -6.77 -7.04
N LYS A 42 8.47 -8.10 -7.07
CA LYS A 42 9.17 -9.02 -6.18
C LYS A 42 10.68 -9.01 -6.40
N ILE A 43 11.13 -8.95 -7.65
CA ILE A 43 12.57 -8.82 -7.97
C ILE A 43 13.12 -7.50 -7.44
N GLN A 44 12.42 -6.39 -7.65
CA GLN A 44 12.82 -5.07 -7.16
C GLN A 44 12.90 -5.04 -5.64
N GLN A 45 11.86 -5.55 -4.96
CA GLN A 45 11.83 -5.66 -3.51
C GLN A 45 13.01 -6.50 -3.00
N ASN A 46 13.23 -7.70 -3.54
CA ASN A 46 14.34 -8.55 -3.13
C ASN A 46 15.70 -7.90 -3.33
N THR A 47 15.89 -7.24 -4.47
CA THR A 47 17.14 -6.54 -4.80
C THR A 47 17.39 -5.41 -3.80
N PHE A 48 16.38 -4.58 -3.54
CA PHE A 48 16.49 -3.47 -2.61
C PHE A 48 16.68 -3.95 -1.17
N THR A 49 15.96 -4.99 -0.75
CA THR A 49 16.14 -5.61 0.58
C THR A 49 17.55 -6.15 0.76
N ARG A 50 18.13 -6.81 -0.26
CA ARG A 50 19.53 -7.27 -0.20
C ARG A 50 20.50 -6.09 -0.12
N TRP A 51 20.30 -5.06 -0.94
CA TRP A 51 21.13 -3.86 -0.92
C TRP A 51 21.10 -3.17 0.45
N CYS A 52 19.92 -2.97 1.06
CA CYS A 52 19.82 -2.41 2.40
C CYS A 52 20.53 -3.29 3.44
N ASN A 53 20.40 -4.61 3.33
CA ASN A 53 21.03 -5.54 4.27
C ASN A 53 22.56 -5.54 4.18
N GLU A 54 23.13 -5.31 3.00
CA GLU A 54 24.59 -5.18 2.84
C GLU A 54 25.13 -4.01 3.64
N HIS A 55 24.45 -2.86 3.58
CA HIS A 55 24.81 -1.66 4.35
C HIS A 55 24.51 -1.80 5.85
N LEU A 56 23.38 -2.41 6.22
CA LEU A 56 22.98 -2.57 7.62
C LEU A 56 23.79 -3.62 8.38
N LYS A 57 24.52 -4.50 7.69
CA LYS A 57 25.41 -5.49 8.31
C LYS A 57 26.46 -4.84 9.20
N CYS A 58 27.01 -3.70 8.78
CA CYS A 58 28.03 -2.95 9.52
C CYS A 58 27.54 -2.40 10.87
N VAL A 59 26.22 -2.25 11.03
CA VAL A 59 25.57 -1.76 12.26
C VAL A 59 24.73 -2.85 12.95
N ASN A 60 24.97 -4.12 12.58
CA ASN A 60 24.31 -5.31 13.13
C ASN A 60 22.77 -5.23 13.08
N LYS A 61 22.22 -4.69 11.99
CA LYS A 61 20.78 -4.61 11.70
C LYS A 61 20.45 -5.40 10.43
N ARG A 62 19.19 -5.83 10.30
CA ARG A 62 18.68 -6.55 9.13
C ARG A 62 17.21 -6.22 8.88
N ILE A 63 16.83 -6.18 7.61
CA ILE A 63 15.48 -6.06 7.08
C ILE A 63 15.06 -7.42 6.54
N GLY A 64 13.94 -7.94 7.05
CA GLY A 64 13.21 -9.07 6.51
C GLY A 64 12.11 -8.61 5.55
N ASN A 65 11.29 -7.64 5.99
CA ASN A 65 10.24 -7.05 5.17
C ASN A 65 10.41 -5.54 5.06
N LEU A 66 10.64 -5.07 3.83
CA LEU A 66 10.91 -3.66 3.55
C LEU A 66 9.77 -2.73 3.95
N GLN A 67 8.51 -3.18 3.86
CA GLN A 67 7.34 -2.35 4.14
C GLN A 67 7.16 -2.09 5.63
N THR A 68 7.46 -3.09 6.46
CA THR A 68 7.22 -3.04 7.92
C THR A 68 8.47 -2.63 8.70
N ASP A 69 9.65 -3.07 8.27
CA ASP A 69 10.85 -2.97 9.09
C ASP A 69 11.48 -1.56 9.06
N LEU A 70 11.04 -0.72 8.12
CA LEU A 70 11.41 0.69 8.03
C LEU A 70 10.42 1.62 8.75
N SER A 71 9.23 1.13 9.11
CA SER A 71 8.14 1.97 9.64
C SER A 71 8.42 2.56 11.02
N ASP A 72 9.28 1.92 11.81
CA ASP A 72 9.72 2.39 13.14
C ASP A 72 10.83 3.46 13.08
N GLY A 73 11.36 3.72 11.88
CA GLY A 73 12.42 4.68 11.59
C GLY A 73 13.83 4.25 12.01
N LEU A 74 14.00 3.20 12.83
CA LEU A 74 15.32 2.83 13.37
C LEU A 74 16.26 2.26 12.32
N ARG A 75 15.74 1.39 11.45
CA ARG A 75 16.54 0.82 10.36
C ARG A 75 16.79 1.85 9.26
N LEU A 76 15.81 2.71 9.00
CA LEU A 76 15.96 3.82 8.06
C LEU A 76 17.09 4.75 8.51
N ILE A 77 17.08 5.18 9.77
CA ILE A 77 18.14 6.01 10.35
C ILE A 77 19.50 5.33 10.23
N GLY A 78 19.60 4.06 10.64
CA GLY A 78 20.87 3.32 10.56
C GLY A 78 21.40 3.20 9.13
N LEU A 79 20.51 2.98 8.16
CA LEU A 79 20.88 2.94 6.74
C LEU A 79 21.40 4.29 6.26
N LEU A 80 20.73 5.40 6.61
CA LEU A 80 21.17 6.75 6.24
C LEU A 80 22.51 7.12 6.86
N GLU A 81 22.76 6.76 8.13
CA GLU A 81 24.06 7.00 8.75
C GLU A 81 25.19 6.24 8.05
N VAL A 82 24.96 4.98 7.66
CA VAL A 82 25.94 4.19 6.91
C VAL A 82 26.15 4.75 5.51
N LEU A 83 25.10 5.13 4.80
CA LEU A 83 25.25 5.64 3.43
C LEU A 83 25.91 7.02 3.39
N SER A 84 25.57 7.91 4.32
CA SER A 84 26.11 9.26 4.38
C SER A 84 27.46 9.35 5.11
N GLN A 85 27.85 8.30 5.83
CA GLN A 85 29.01 8.30 6.75
C GLN A 85 28.94 9.43 7.79
N LYS A 86 27.72 9.85 8.16
CA LYS A 86 27.44 10.93 9.10
C LYS A 86 26.45 10.47 10.16
N LYS A 87 26.43 11.18 11.29
CA LYS A 87 25.46 10.96 12.36
C LYS A 87 24.24 11.85 12.21
N MET A 88 23.10 11.38 12.72
CA MET A 88 21.89 12.18 12.78
C MET A 88 22.12 13.48 13.56
N PHE A 89 21.64 14.61 13.03
CA PHE A 89 21.77 15.92 13.69
C PHE A 89 20.81 16.08 14.89
N ARG A 90 19.75 15.27 14.94
CA ARG A 90 18.78 15.23 16.05
C ARG A 90 18.81 13.88 16.74
N LYS A 91 18.48 13.90 18.04
CA LYS A 91 18.24 12.67 18.80
C LYS A 91 16.96 12.01 18.30
N TYR A 92 16.95 10.68 18.32
CA TYR A 92 15.83 9.86 17.94
C TYR A 92 15.57 8.79 19.01
N ASN A 93 14.37 8.22 18.99
CA ASN A 93 13.92 7.24 19.97
C ASN A 93 14.49 5.86 19.69
N GLN A 94 15.40 5.39 20.54
CA GLN A 94 16.02 4.06 20.42
C GLN A 94 15.05 2.89 20.70
N ARG A 95 13.93 3.16 21.38
CA ARG A 95 12.89 2.18 21.73
C ARG A 95 11.50 2.77 21.41
N PRO A 96 11.11 2.86 20.13
CA PRO A 96 9.86 3.49 19.74
C PRO A 96 8.66 2.58 20.00
N THR A 97 8.11 2.63 21.22
CA THR A 97 6.96 1.81 21.65
C THR A 97 5.63 2.35 21.17
N PHE A 98 5.54 3.67 20.97
CA PHE A 98 4.32 4.34 20.51
C PHE A 98 4.48 4.81 19.07
N ARG A 99 3.35 4.83 18.32
CA ARG A 99 3.32 5.33 16.95
C ARG A 99 3.88 6.74 16.81
N GLN A 100 3.64 7.61 17.79
CA GLN A 100 4.21 8.97 17.81
C GLN A 100 5.75 8.95 17.78
N MET A 101 6.39 8.06 18.54
CA MET A 101 7.85 7.94 18.59
C MET A 101 8.42 7.37 17.28
N GLN A 102 7.67 6.46 16.65
CA GLN A 102 8.03 5.90 15.32
C GLN A 102 7.97 7.00 14.26
N LEU A 103 6.89 7.78 14.23
CA LEU A 103 6.73 8.92 13.32
C LEU A 103 7.83 9.97 13.55
N GLU A 104 8.16 10.26 14.80
CA GLU A 104 9.26 11.18 15.12
C GLU A 104 10.61 10.69 14.56
N ASN A 105 10.92 9.40 14.70
CA ASN A 105 12.14 8.82 14.11
C ASN A 105 12.16 8.96 12.58
N VAL A 106 11.04 8.68 11.92
CA VAL A 106 10.92 8.83 10.46
C VAL A 106 11.09 10.30 10.07
N SER A 107 10.45 11.23 10.78
CA SER A 107 10.61 12.67 10.54
C SER A 107 12.07 13.12 10.66
N VAL A 108 12.81 12.65 11.66
CA VAL A 108 14.25 12.93 11.80
C VAL A 108 15.04 12.42 10.60
N ALA A 109 14.72 11.23 10.10
CA ALA A 109 15.37 10.66 8.92
C ALA A 109 15.06 11.47 7.64
N LEU A 110 13.84 11.96 7.48
CA LEU A 110 13.45 12.78 6.32
C LEU A 110 14.12 14.16 6.37
N GLU A 111 14.11 14.82 7.53
CA GLU A 111 14.83 16.09 7.71
C GLU A 111 16.35 15.94 7.43
N PHE A 112 16.93 14.76 7.68
CA PHE A 112 18.33 14.47 7.35
C PHE A 112 18.57 14.48 5.85
N LEU A 113 17.68 13.84 5.10
CA LEU A 113 17.76 13.80 3.63
C LEU A 113 17.65 15.19 3.03
N ASP A 114 16.73 16.02 3.54
CA ASP A 114 16.55 17.40 3.08
C ASP A 114 17.81 18.24 3.31
N LYS A 115 18.44 18.13 4.49
CA LYS A 115 19.68 18.87 4.81
C LYS A 115 20.87 18.42 3.99
N GLU A 116 20.97 17.14 3.68
CA GLU A 116 22.03 16.59 2.83
C GLU A 116 21.74 16.80 1.33
N ASN A 117 20.67 17.52 0.98
CA ASN A 117 20.22 17.77 -0.40
C ASN A 117 19.95 16.48 -1.20
N ILE A 118 19.56 15.41 -0.52
CA ILE A 118 19.18 14.14 -1.15
C ILE A 118 17.71 14.23 -1.54
N LYS A 119 17.45 14.40 -2.84
CA LYS A 119 16.09 14.53 -3.36
C LYS A 119 15.30 13.24 -3.15
N LEU A 120 14.24 13.33 -2.35
CA LEU A 120 13.20 12.31 -2.26
C LEU A 120 12.39 12.31 -3.56
N VAL A 121 12.75 11.44 -4.50
CA VAL A 121 11.94 11.23 -5.71
C VAL A 121 10.76 10.36 -5.33
N SER A 122 9.55 10.88 -5.54
CA SER A 122 8.34 10.05 -5.44
C SER A 122 8.38 9.02 -6.57
N ILE A 123 8.63 7.76 -6.21
CA ILE A 123 8.56 6.62 -7.15
C ILE A 123 7.09 6.18 -7.22
N GLY A 124 6.22 7.09 -7.65
CA GLY A 124 4.86 6.78 -8.08
C GLY A 124 4.86 6.65 -9.59
N GLY A 125 4.30 5.57 -10.13
CA GLY A 125 4.25 5.24 -11.56
C GLY A 125 3.42 6.19 -12.41
N SER A 126 3.81 7.45 -12.47
CA SER A 126 3.33 8.45 -13.41
C SER A 126 4.52 9.10 -14.10
N ASN A 127 5.28 8.30 -14.86
CA ASN A 127 5.97 8.84 -16.03
C ASN A 127 4.95 9.02 -17.17
N THR A 128 3.85 9.72 -16.89
CA THR A 128 3.05 10.34 -17.94
C THR A 128 3.79 11.62 -18.31
N ARG A 129 4.53 11.51 -19.41
CA ARG A 129 5.14 12.59 -20.18
C ARG A 129 4.34 13.90 -20.03
N ALA A 130 4.86 14.85 -19.26
CA ALA A 130 4.51 16.26 -19.41
C ALA A 130 5.66 16.93 -20.17
N CYS A 131 5.80 16.53 -21.43
CA CYS A 131 6.39 17.37 -22.47
C CYS A 131 5.28 17.63 -23.48
N ALA A 132 4.59 18.76 -23.29
CA ALA A 132 3.87 19.52 -24.30
C ALA A 132 3.67 20.92 -23.73
#